data_AF-A0A0G2AR09-F1
#
_entry.id   AF-A0A0G2AR09-F1
#
_cell.length_a   1.000
_cell.length_b   1.000
_cell.length_c   1.000
_cell.angle_alpha   90.00
_cell.angle_beta   90.00
_cell.angle_gamma   90.00
#
_symmetry.space_group_name_H-M   'P 1'
#
loop_
_entity.id
_entity.type
_entity.pdbx_description
1 polymer ?
#
loop_
_entity_poly.entity_id
_entity_poly.type
_entity_poly.pdbx_seq_one_letter_code
_entity_poly.pdbx_strand_id
1 'polypeptide(L)' 'MSLIENKKARFDYEILEEFEAGIELFGYEVKSLRAGQGKFESSHVIVRGGEVYLVGAHIPPRRARADCF' A
#
# COMPACT_ATOMS: atom_id res chain seq x y z
N MET A 1 -9.80 -11.65 -0.02
CA MET A 1 -9.76 -10.92 -1.30
C MET A 1 -8.61 -9.94 -1.23
N SER A 2 -7.44 -10.30 -1.79
CA SER A 2 -6.28 -9.40 -1.83
C SER A 2 -6.59 -8.24 -2.76
N LEU A 3 -6.56 -7.02 -2.21
CA LEU A 3 -6.90 -5.82 -2.97
C LEU A 3 -5.80 -5.49 -3.98
N ILE A 4 -4.54 -5.58 -3.54
CA ILE A 4 -3.36 -5.30 -4.35
C ILE A 4 -2.23 -6.23 -3.88
N GLU A 5 -1.45 -6.76 -4.81
CA GLU A 5 -0.27 -7.60 -4.53
C GLU A 5 0.95 -7.04 -5.24
N ASN A 6 2.10 -7.00 -4.57
CA ASN A 6 3.37 -6.66 -5.20
C ASN A 6 3.98 -7.91 -5.86
N LYS A 7 3.68 -8.11 -7.14
CA LYS A 7 4.24 -9.23 -7.90
C LYS A 7 5.76 -9.17 -8.02
N LYS A 8 6.36 -7.97 -8.09
CA LYS A 8 7.82 -7.80 -8.19
C LYS A 8 8.55 -8.27 -6.92
N ALA A 9 7.97 -8.04 -5.75
CA ALA A 9 8.56 -8.52 -4.50
C ALA A 9 8.76 -10.04 -4.48
N ARG A 10 7.84 -10.82 -5.08
CA ARG A 10 7.96 -12.28 -5.20
C ARG A 10 9.00 -12.75 -6.24
N PHE A 11 9.40 -11.88 -7.17
CA PHE A 11 10.42 -12.19 -8.18
C PHE A 11 11.82 -11.80 -7.71
N ASP A 12 11.95 -10.66 -7.03
CA ASP A 12 13.24 -10.11 -6.62
C ASP A 12 13.72 -10.64 -5.26
N TYR A 13 12.80 -11.11 -4.40
CA TYR A 13 13.10 -11.55 -3.04
C TYR A 13 12.49 -12.91 -2.74
N GLU A 14 13.17 -13.69 -1.91
CA GLU A 14 12.66 -14.92 -1.34
C GLU A 14 11.85 -14.62 -0.06
N ILE A 15 10.61 -15.08 -0.01
CA ILE A 15 9.72 -14.89 1.14
C ILE A 15 10.00 -16.03 2.13
N LEU A 16 10.58 -15.69 3.28
CA LEU A 16 10.83 -16.64 4.36
C LEU A 16 9.59 -16.80 5.25
N GLU A 17 9.02 -15.66 5.66
CA GLU A 17 7.88 -15.60 6.59
C GLU A 17 6.91 -14.49 6.14
N GLU A 18 5.61 -14.74 6.33
CA GLU A 18 4.54 -13.78 6.04
C GLU A 18 3.93 -13.29 7.34
N PHE A 19 3.79 -11.97 7.48
CA PHE A 19 3.16 -11.33 8.62
C PHE A 19 1.93 -10.54 8.16
N GLU A 20 0.82 -10.69 8.90
CA GLU A 20 -0.38 -9.89 8.68
C GLU A 20 -0.42 -8.74 9.70
N ALA A 21 -0.57 -7.51 9.19
CA ALA A 21 -0.67 -6.32 10.01
C ALA A 21 -1.80 -5.42 9.50
N GLY A 22 -2.49 -4.75 10.43
CA GLY A 22 -3.41 -3.68 10.09
C GLY A 22 -2.64 -2.42 9.71
N ILE A 23 -3.10 -1.71 8.68
CA ILE A 23 -2.58 -0.40 8.30
C ILE A 23 -3.66 0.65 8.54
N GLU A 24 -3.29 1.74 9.19
CA GLU A 24 -4.18 2.89 9.34
C GLU A 24 -4.05 3.77 8.09
N LEU A 25 -5.17 3.94 7.39
CA LEU A 25 -5.24 4.71 6.15
C LEU A 25 -6.40 5.69 6.22
N PHE A 26 -6.24 6.80 5.52
CA PHE A 26 -7.31 7.78 5.44
C PHE A 26 -8.44 7.29 4.51
N GLY A 27 -9.67 7.74 4.78
CA GLY A 27 -10.85 7.26 4.06
C GLY A 27 -10.82 7.47 2.53
N TYR A 28 -10.02 8.41 2.03
CA TYR A 28 -9.81 8.59 0.59
C TYR A 28 -8.85 7.55 -0.01
N GLU A 29 -7.86 7.08 0.74
CA GLU A 29 -6.88 6.07 0.34
C GLU A 29 -7.52 4.70 0.27
N VAL A 30 -8.40 4.38 1.23
CA VAL A 30 -9.21 3.16 1.22
C VAL A 30 -10.05 3.09 -0.06
N LYS A 31 -10.58 4.23 -0.53
CA LYS A 31 -11.32 4.29 -1.80
C LYS A 31 -10.43 4.09 -3.03
N SER A 32 -9.18 4.55 -3.02
CA SER A 32 -8.21 4.31 -4.10
C SER A 32 -7.75 2.85 -4.16
N LEU A 33 -7.43 2.25 -3.00
CA LEU A 33 -7.03 0.85 -2.90
C LEU A 33 -8.14 -0.11 -3.34
N ARG A 34 -9.40 0.19 -2.98
CA ARG A 34 -10.58 -0.54 -3.49
C ARG A 34 -10.76 -0.45 -4.99
N ALA A 35 -10.27 0.62 -5.62
CA ALA A 35 -10.27 0.77 -7.08
C ALA A 35 -9.08 0.06 -7.75
N GLY A 36 -8.24 -0.65 -7.00
CA GLY A 36 -7.02 -1.29 -7.50
C GLY A 36 -5.93 -0.29 -7.91
N GLN A 37 -6.06 0.98 -7.53
CA GLN A 37 -5.12 2.04 -7.85
C GLN A 37 -4.13 2.22 -6.70
N GLY A 38 -3.09 1.38 -6.66
CA GLY A 38 -1.98 1.51 -5.72
C GLY A 38 -0.76 0.76 -6.24
N LYS A 39 0.42 1.35 -6.07
CA LYS A 39 1.69 0.75 -6.48
C LYS A 39 2.59 0.54 -5.26
N PHE A 40 3.03 -0.69 -5.09
CA PHE A 40 3.94 -1.11 -4.02
C PHE A 40 5.32 -1.52 -4.57
N GLU A 41 5.62 -1.23 -5.85
CA GLU A 41 6.81 -1.74 -6.55
C GLU A 41 8.14 -1.42 -5.84
N SER A 42 8.22 -0.29 -5.13
CA SER A 42 9.42 0.15 -4.39
C SER A 42 9.16 0.35 -2.89
N SER A 43 8.08 -0.23 -2.36
CA SER A 43 7.73 -0.08 -0.95
C SER A 43 8.42 -1.12 -0.08
N HIS A 44 8.87 -0.72 1.10
CA HIS A 44 9.46 -1.59 2.11
C HIS A 44 8.90 -1.25 3.48
N VAL A 45 9.06 -2.18 4.42
CA VAL A 45 8.57 -2.03 5.79
C VAL A 45 9.75 -1.72 6.70
N ILE A 46 9.61 -0.71 7.55
CA ILE A 46 10.60 -0.34 8.56
C ILE A 46 9.98 -0.56 9.94
N VAL A 47 10.68 -1.31 10.80
CA VAL A 47 10.30 -1.47 12.20
C VAL A 47 11.08 -0.45 13.03
N ARG A 48 10.37 0.43 13.76
CA ARG A 48 10.97 1.40 14.67
C ARG A 48 10.16 1.47 15.96
N GLY A 49 10.83 1.31 17.11
CA GLY A 49 10.21 1.55 18.42
C GLY A 49 9.04 0.63 18.78
N GLY A 50 8.94 -0.55 18.15
CA GLY A 50 7.81 -1.47 18.33
C GLY A 50 6.65 -1.25 17.35
N GLU A 51 6.77 -0.27 16.44
CA GLU A 51 5.79 0.02 15.41
C GLU A 51 6.34 -0.33 14.02
N VAL A 52 5.42 -0.67 13.13
CA VAL A 52 5.70 -1.12 11.78
C VAL A 52 5.21 -0.06 10.80
N TYR A 53 6.14 0.49 10.02
CA TYR A 53 5.85 1.56 9.08
C TYR A 53 6.05 1.08 7.65
N LEU A 54 5.03 1.26 6.82
CA LEU A 54 5.12 1.03 5.37
C LEU A 54 5.66 2.29 4.70
N VAL A 55 6.81 2.19 4.04
CA VAL A 55 7.50 3.31 3.40
C VAL A 55 7.64 3.06 1.90
N GLY A 56 7.45 4.09 1.08
CA GLY A 56 7.60 4.00 -0.37
C GLY A 56 6.41 3.37 -1.11
N ALA A 57 5.27 3.17 -0.42
CA ALA A 57 4.01 2.83 -1.06
C ALA A 57 3.40 4.09 -1.71
N HIS A 58 3.05 4.01 -2.99
CA HIS A 58 2.43 5.12 -3.70
C HIS A 58 0.95 4.84 -3.93
N ILE A 59 0.11 5.54 -3.17
CA ILE A 59 -1.35 5.48 -3.29
C ILE A 59 -1.81 6.83 -3.86
N PRO A 60 -2.22 6.90 -5.13
CA PRO A 60 -2.74 8.15 -5.67
C PRO A 60 -4.03 8.53 -4.93
N PRO A 61 -4.19 9.79 -4.50
CA PRO A 61 -5.46 10.24 -3.96
C PRO A 61 -6.51 10.08 -5.05
N ARG A 62 -7.65 9.45 -4.72
CA ARG A 62 -8.75 9.27 -5.66
C ARG A 62 -9.10 10.66 -6.20
N ARG A 63 -9.03 10.84 -7.52
CA ARG A 63 -9.58 12.01 -8.20
C ARG A 63 -11.08 12.01 -7.96
N ALA A 64 -11.52 12.58 -6.83
CA ALA A 64 -12.81 13.24 -6.82
C ALA A 64 -12.70 14.29 -7.93
N ARG A 65 -13.62 14.22 -8.90
CA ARG A 65 -13.80 15.24 -9.94
C ARG A 65 -13.35 16.60 -9.41
N ALA A 66 -12.32 17.15 -10.02
CA ALA A 66 -11.99 18.57 -9.86
C ALA A 66 -13.05 19.37 -10.63
N ASP A 67 -14.29 19.29 -10.16
CA ASP A 67 -15.41 20.09 -10.63
C ASP A 67 -15.69 21.11 -9.53
N CYS A 68 -14.72 21.97 -9.26
CA CYS A 68 -14.95 23.23 -8.56
C CYS A 68 -13.78 24.17 -8.88
N PHE A 69 -13.80 24.73 -10.09
CA PHE A 69 -13.59 26.15 -10.35
C PHE A 69 -14.13 26.46 -11.75
#